data_AF-A0A7C3HLC9-F1
#
_entry.id   AF-A0A7C3HLC9-F1
#
_cell.length_a   1.000
_cell.length_b   1.000
_cell.length_c   1.000
_cell.angle_alpha   90.00
_cell.angle_beta   90.00
_cell.angle_gamma   90.00
#
_symmetry.space_group_name_H-M   'P 1'
#
loop_
_entity.id
_entity.type
_entity.pdbx_description
1 polymer ?
#
loop_
_entity_poly.entity_id
_entity_poly.type
_entity_poly.pdbx_seq_one_letter_code
_entity_poly.pdbx_strand_id
1 'polypeptide(L)'
;MKDDYDFSSALLFTVQERGFVAGLVNFRSPGGDKHISLDPVKDGEFTAASLRLALELANVPANARVLVDGKPAGSRARLAAGASVAVDLGGAKLWFQTRRTVFGARSPHLVIERREGVLAVAVELLGAAAPVTVRWREVPEAYLTFTLAMAGPERSLEEFGRRCSAMECARKAAAGVAALAWKTPAGELSLSGATAVAAVDGQNKAFHAALNGKPVPLERLSEEKLA
;
A
#
# COMPACT_ATOMS: atom_id res chain seq x y z
N MET A 1 -11.43 -21.25 -6.95
CA MET A 1 -11.38 -19.94 -6.28
C MET A 1 -9.99 -19.86 -5.70
N LYS A 2 -9.11 -19.01 -6.23
CA LYS A 2 -7.73 -18.92 -5.74
C LYS A 2 -7.76 -17.91 -4.60
N ASP A 3 -7.67 -18.40 -3.37
CA ASP A 3 -7.43 -17.64 -2.15
C ASP A 3 -8.52 -16.59 -1.75
N ASP A 4 -9.80 -16.84 -2.01
CA ASP A 4 -10.94 -15.99 -1.58
C ASP A 4 -10.93 -14.51 -2.05
N TYR A 5 -10.05 -14.12 -2.99
CA TYR A 5 -10.03 -12.78 -3.59
C TYR A 5 -10.60 -12.77 -5.02
N ASP A 6 -11.67 -12.00 -5.21
CA ASP A 6 -12.33 -11.79 -6.52
C ASP A 6 -11.93 -10.45 -7.17
N PHE A 7 -10.72 -9.93 -6.92
CA PHE A 7 -10.32 -8.63 -7.49
C PHE A 7 -8.81 -8.45 -7.73
N SER A 8 -8.40 -8.22 -8.98
CA SER A 8 -7.01 -8.02 -9.41
C SER A 8 -6.85 -6.81 -10.33
N SER A 9 -7.02 -5.61 -9.76
CA SER A 9 -6.90 -4.32 -10.47
C SER A 9 -5.87 -3.37 -9.83
N ALA A 10 -5.35 -3.67 -8.63
CA ALA A 10 -4.34 -2.83 -7.99
C ALA A 10 -2.96 -3.00 -8.66
N LEU A 11 -2.23 -1.91 -8.79
CA LEU A 11 -0.82 -1.87 -9.15
C LEU A 11 -0.03 -1.32 -7.97
N LEU A 12 1.07 -1.99 -7.61
CA LEU A 12 2.00 -1.54 -6.58
C LEU A 12 3.26 -1.00 -7.24
N PHE A 13 3.58 0.25 -6.96
CA PHE A 13 4.81 0.91 -7.36
C PHE A 13 5.63 1.29 -6.14
N THR A 14 6.93 1.01 -6.15
CA THR A 14 7.80 1.26 -5.01
C THR A 14 9.17 1.75 -5.42
N VAL A 15 9.78 2.54 -4.55
CA VAL A 15 11.23 2.75 -4.51
C VAL A 15 11.73 2.29 -3.15
N GLN A 16 12.86 1.59 -3.14
CA GLN A 16 13.43 1.01 -1.93
C GLN A 16 14.92 1.33 -1.85
N GLU A 17 15.38 1.62 -0.64
CA GLU A 17 16.80 1.64 -0.31
C GLU A 17 16.97 1.00 1.08
N ARG A 18 17.78 -0.06 1.14
CA ARG A 18 17.95 -0.89 2.34
C ARG A 18 16.59 -1.34 2.90
N GLY A 19 16.36 -1.09 4.19
CA GLY A 19 15.12 -1.43 4.89
C GLY A 19 14.01 -0.38 4.77
N PHE A 20 14.11 0.60 3.86
CA PHE A 20 13.10 1.65 3.70
C PHE A 20 12.43 1.56 2.34
N VAL A 21 11.10 1.64 2.32
CA VAL A 21 10.26 1.60 1.12
C VAL A 21 9.31 2.78 1.13
N ALA A 22 9.32 3.57 0.05
CA ALA A 22 8.22 4.46 -0.30
C ALA A 22 7.38 3.76 -1.37
N GLY A 23 6.06 3.77 -1.20
CA GLY A 23 5.17 3.07 -2.11
C GLY A 23 3.92 3.86 -2.51
N LEU A 24 3.40 3.51 -3.68
CA LEU A 24 2.13 3.98 -4.21
C LEU A 24 1.35 2.79 -4.74
N VAL A 25 0.08 2.71 -4.36
CA VAL A 25 -0.90 1.80 -4.93
C VAL A 25 -1.91 2.62 -5.71
N ASN A 26 -2.20 2.23 -6.94
CA ASN A 26 -3.33 2.74 -7.71
C ASN A 26 -4.03 1.59 -8.44
N PHE A 27 -5.08 1.89 -9.21
CA PHE A 27 -5.92 0.87 -9.82
C PHE A 27 -5.94 1.02 -11.34
N ARG A 28 -6.08 -0.11 -12.04
CA ARG A 28 -6.17 -0.16 -13.51
C ARG A 28 -7.53 -0.59 -14.02
N SER A 29 -7.93 -0.03 -15.15
CA SER A 29 -9.08 -0.48 -15.94
C SER A 29 -8.68 -0.54 -17.42
N PRO A 30 -8.85 -1.68 -18.12
CA PRO A 30 -9.33 -2.96 -17.57
C PRO A 30 -8.33 -3.58 -16.58
N GLY A 31 -8.87 -4.21 -15.53
CA GLY A 31 -8.18 -5.05 -14.56
C GLY A 31 -8.94 -6.37 -14.40
N GLY A 32 -8.40 -7.34 -13.67
CA GLY A 32 -9.06 -8.64 -13.50
C GLY A 32 -10.08 -8.66 -12.38
N ASP A 33 -11.12 -9.46 -12.57
CA ASP A 33 -11.98 -10.02 -11.52
C ASP A 33 -11.14 -11.10 -10.79
N LYS A 34 -11.05 -12.32 -11.35
CA LYS A 34 -10.23 -13.42 -10.77
C LYS A 34 -8.81 -13.53 -11.33
N HIS A 35 -8.60 -13.04 -12.54
CA HIS A 35 -7.29 -13.03 -13.17
C HIS A 35 -7.11 -11.79 -14.02
N ILE A 36 -6.01 -11.06 -13.77
CA ILE A 36 -5.72 -9.73 -14.32
C ILE A 36 -5.81 -9.62 -15.85
N SER A 37 -5.58 -10.73 -16.56
CA SER A 37 -5.59 -10.79 -18.02
C SER A 37 -6.60 -11.78 -18.62
N LEU A 38 -7.23 -12.64 -17.83
CA LEU A 38 -8.14 -13.69 -18.36
C LEU A 38 -9.61 -13.35 -18.11
N ASP A 39 -9.90 -12.67 -16.99
CA ASP A 39 -11.26 -12.29 -16.60
C ASP A 39 -11.33 -10.77 -16.33
N PRO A 40 -11.23 -9.91 -17.36
CA PRO A 40 -11.28 -8.48 -17.14
C PRO A 40 -12.65 -8.04 -16.64
N VAL A 41 -12.66 -7.11 -15.67
CA VAL A 41 -13.86 -6.40 -15.22
C VAL A 41 -14.46 -5.68 -16.42
N LYS A 42 -15.64 -6.13 -16.86
CA LYS A 42 -16.35 -5.54 -18.01
C LYS A 42 -16.82 -4.13 -17.67
N ASP A 43 -16.60 -3.20 -18.59
CA ASP A 43 -17.01 -1.79 -18.49
C ASP A 43 -16.53 -1.05 -17.22
N GLY A 44 -15.51 -1.60 -16.53
CA GLY A 44 -15.03 -1.07 -15.25
C GLY A 44 -16.08 -1.12 -14.13
N GLU A 45 -17.03 -2.04 -14.20
CA GLU A 45 -18.13 -2.22 -13.25
C GLU A 45 -18.04 -3.58 -12.56
N PHE A 46 -18.10 -3.58 -11.23
CA PHE A 46 -18.07 -4.80 -10.41
C PHE A 46 -18.89 -4.62 -9.14
N THR A 47 -19.28 -5.72 -8.50
CA THR A 47 -20.03 -5.71 -7.25
C THR A 47 -19.15 -6.18 -6.10
N ALA A 48 -19.11 -5.42 -5.01
CA ALA A 48 -18.34 -5.78 -3.82
C ALA A 48 -19.04 -5.33 -2.55
N ALA A 49 -19.03 -6.18 -1.51
CA ALA A 49 -19.38 -5.78 -0.15
C ALA A 49 -18.16 -5.21 0.60
N SER A 50 -16.95 -5.66 0.24
CA SER A 50 -15.72 -5.14 0.80
C SER A 50 -14.62 -5.09 -0.27
N LEU A 51 -13.78 -4.04 -0.19
CA LEU A 51 -12.55 -3.91 -0.97
C LEU A 51 -11.43 -3.47 -0.03
N ARG A 52 -10.35 -4.26 0.02
CA ARG A 52 -9.26 -4.09 0.98
C ARG A 52 -7.91 -4.23 0.28
N LEU A 53 -6.93 -3.47 0.76
CA LEU A 53 -5.50 -3.68 0.47
C LEU A 53 -4.83 -4.14 1.76
N ALA A 54 -4.26 -5.35 1.78
CA ALA A 54 -3.68 -5.92 3.00
C ALA A 54 -2.16 -6.10 2.85
N LEU A 55 -1.41 -5.59 3.83
CA LEU A 55 -0.05 -6.05 4.11
C LEU A 55 -0.17 -7.22 5.08
N GLU A 56 0.08 -8.43 4.57
CA GLU A 56 0.03 -9.66 5.37
C GLU A 56 1.43 -10.05 5.83
N LEU A 57 1.57 -10.20 7.15
CA LEU A 57 2.80 -10.63 7.79
C LEU A 57 2.60 -12.07 8.24
N ALA A 58 3.19 -12.99 7.47
CA ALA A 58 3.17 -14.42 7.78
C ALA A 58 4.14 -14.76 8.92
N ASN A 59 3.83 -15.83 9.65
CA ASN A 59 4.65 -16.39 10.73
C ASN A 59 4.98 -15.39 11.85
N VAL A 60 4.09 -14.41 12.07
CA VAL A 60 4.22 -13.47 13.19
C VAL A 60 3.89 -14.18 14.50
N PRO A 61 4.72 -14.08 15.55
CA PRO A 61 4.43 -14.68 16.84
C PRO A 61 3.04 -14.28 17.36
N ALA A 62 2.31 -15.22 17.96
CA ALA A 62 0.96 -14.97 18.46
C ALA A 62 0.90 -13.81 19.48
N ASN A 63 1.97 -13.64 20.26
CA ASN A 63 2.17 -12.59 21.24
C ASN A 63 2.97 -11.38 20.71
N ALA A 64 3.22 -11.29 19.40
CA ALA A 64 3.94 -10.19 18.78
C ALA A 64 3.37 -8.84 19.22
N ARG A 65 4.24 -7.94 19.69
CA ARG A 65 3.81 -6.61 20.13
C ARG A 65 3.45 -5.76 18.94
N VAL A 66 2.35 -5.02 19.03
CA VAL A 66 1.92 -4.06 18.01
C VAL A 66 1.71 -2.71 18.67
N LEU A 67 2.33 -1.68 18.10
CA LEU A 67 2.11 -0.29 18.47
C LEU A 67 1.34 0.42 17.37
N VAL A 68 0.30 1.17 17.74
CA VAL A 68 -0.39 2.13 16.89
C VAL A 68 -0.10 3.53 17.42
N ASP A 69 0.49 4.37 16.58
CA ASP A 69 0.91 5.73 16.97
C ASP A 69 1.73 5.75 18.27
N GLY A 70 2.62 4.76 18.40
CA GLY A 70 3.51 4.59 19.54
C GLY A 70 2.86 3.98 20.79
N LYS A 71 1.58 3.61 20.75
CA LYS A 71 0.84 3.03 21.89
C LYS A 71 0.49 1.56 21.64
N PRO A 72 0.52 0.67 22.65
CA PRO A 72 0.11 -0.72 22.48
C PRO A 72 -1.31 -0.83 21.91
N ALA A 73 -1.50 -1.70 20.92
CA ALA A 73 -2.79 -1.99 20.31
C ALA A 73 -3.20 -3.45 20.54
N GLY A 74 -4.52 -3.68 20.62
CA GLY A 74 -5.11 -5.01 20.76
C GLY A 74 -5.06 -5.84 19.47
N SER A 75 -5.74 -6.99 19.50
CA SER A 75 -5.80 -7.95 18.38
C SER A 75 -6.64 -7.49 17.20
N ARG A 76 -7.58 -6.55 17.42
CA ARG A 76 -8.38 -5.90 16.38
C ARG A 76 -8.60 -4.44 16.71
N ALA A 77 -8.32 -3.55 15.75
CA ALA A 77 -8.56 -2.12 15.91
C ALA A 77 -8.92 -1.49 14.57
N ARG A 78 -9.94 -0.63 14.57
CA ARG A 78 -10.24 0.31 13.48
C ARG A 78 -9.51 1.61 13.75
N LEU A 79 -8.67 2.02 12.81
CA LEU A 79 -7.72 3.11 12.97
C LEU A 79 -7.93 4.16 11.89
N ALA A 80 -7.52 5.40 12.16
CA ALA A 80 -7.44 6.42 11.11
C ALA A 80 -6.52 5.90 9.97
N ALA A 81 -6.85 6.21 8.71
CA ALA A 81 -6.06 5.75 7.57
C ALA A 81 -4.56 6.09 7.71
N GLY A 82 -4.24 7.28 8.24
CA GLY A 82 -2.87 7.75 8.43
C GLY A 82 -2.17 7.29 9.71
N ALA A 83 -2.78 6.39 10.50
CA ALA A 83 -2.15 5.86 11.70
C ALA A 83 -0.88 5.08 11.34
N SER A 84 0.14 5.21 12.19
CA SER A 84 1.38 4.43 12.08
C SER A 84 1.25 3.12 12.86
N VAL A 85 1.71 2.03 12.27
CA VAL A 85 1.67 0.68 12.86
C VAL A 85 3.10 0.15 12.93
N ALA A 86 3.55 -0.23 14.13
CA ALA A 86 4.82 -0.92 14.34
C ALA A 86 4.57 -2.31 14.89
N VAL A 87 5.27 -3.32 14.36
CA VAL A 87 5.12 -4.72 14.72
C VAL A 87 6.48 -5.30 15.10
N ASP A 88 6.54 -6.00 16.24
CA ASP A 88 7.66 -6.86 16.60
C ASP A 88 7.50 -8.23 15.94
N LEU A 89 8.41 -8.59 15.05
CA LEU A 89 8.41 -9.85 14.32
C LEU A 89 9.24 -10.94 15.02
N GLY A 90 9.73 -10.70 16.24
CA GLY A 90 10.54 -11.65 17.03
C GLY A 90 12.04 -11.65 16.69
N GLY A 91 12.40 -11.40 15.43
CA GLY A 91 13.80 -11.19 15.01
C GLY A 91 14.05 -9.88 14.26
N ALA A 92 12.98 -9.16 13.93
CA ALA A 92 13.00 -7.91 13.20
C ALA A 92 11.83 -7.04 13.64
N LYS A 93 11.81 -5.80 13.19
CA LYS A 93 10.71 -4.86 13.42
C LYS A 93 10.24 -4.32 12.09
N LEU A 94 8.94 -4.17 11.98
CA LEU A 94 8.30 -3.54 10.83
C LEU A 94 7.56 -2.30 11.30
N TRP A 95 7.63 -1.24 10.52
CA TRP A 95 6.84 -0.03 10.69
C TRP A 95 6.18 0.30 9.37
N PHE A 96 4.90 0.65 9.40
CA PHE A 96 4.09 0.96 8.24
C PHE A 96 3.20 2.16 8.53
N GLN A 97 3.06 3.07 7.58
CA GLN A 97 2.12 4.17 7.66
C GLN A 97 1.59 4.53 6.28
N THR A 98 0.27 4.61 6.14
CA THR A 98 -0.28 5.26 4.94
C THR A 98 -0.11 6.77 5.05
N ARG A 99 0.32 7.37 3.97
CA ARG A 99 0.62 8.79 3.86
C ARG A 99 -0.55 9.55 3.24
N ARG A 100 -1.26 8.90 2.32
CA ARG A 100 -2.52 9.39 1.76
C ARG A 100 -3.31 8.17 1.29
N THR A 101 -4.62 8.18 1.50
CA THR A 101 -5.53 7.14 1.00
C THR A 101 -6.77 7.83 0.45
N VAL A 102 -7.11 7.57 -0.80
CA VAL A 102 -8.28 8.14 -1.48
C VAL A 102 -8.99 7.03 -2.25
N PHE A 103 -10.32 6.99 -2.15
CA PHE A 103 -11.16 6.08 -2.90
C PHE A 103 -12.51 6.73 -3.19
N GLY A 104 -12.54 7.60 -4.21
CA GLY A 104 -13.68 8.45 -4.52
C GLY A 104 -14.12 9.27 -3.30
N ALA A 105 -15.44 9.32 -3.06
CA ALA A 105 -16.02 10.01 -1.91
C ALA A 105 -16.04 9.17 -0.61
N ARG A 106 -15.42 7.98 -0.59
CA ARG A 106 -15.42 7.10 0.59
C ARG A 106 -14.41 7.59 1.63
N SER A 107 -14.55 7.06 2.86
CA SER A 107 -13.63 7.32 3.98
C SER A 107 -12.85 6.05 4.34
N PRO A 108 -11.72 5.78 3.64
CA PRO A 108 -10.86 4.65 3.96
C PRO A 108 -10.35 4.71 5.40
N HIS A 109 -10.08 3.54 5.97
CA HIS A 109 -9.53 3.41 7.30
C HIS A 109 -8.61 2.19 7.39
N LEU A 110 -7.75 2.18 8.40
CA LEU A 110 -6.89 1.03 8.67
C LEU A 110 -7.59 0.05 9.61
N VAL A 111 -7.31 -1.23 9.43
CA VAL A 111 -7.73 -2.32 10.29
C VAL A 111 -6.53 -3.20 10.56
N ILE A 112 -6.32 -3.55 11.84
CA ILE A 112 -5.38 -4.60 12.24
C ILE A 112 -6.20 -5.85 12.50
N GLU A 113 -5.81 -6.97 11.90
CA GLU A 113 -6.46 -8.26 12.09
C GLU A 113 -5.42 -9.34 12.37
N ARG A 114 -5.63 -10.15 13.41
CA ARG A 114 -4.86 -11.36 13.67
C ARG A 114 -5.66 -12.58 13.27
N ARG A 115 -5.03 -13.46 12.51
CA ARG A 115 -5.51 -14.80 12.14
C ARG A 115 -4.39 -15.79 12.48
N GLU A 116 -4.70 -17.07 12.47
CA GLU A 116 -3.70 -18.10 12.75
C GLU A 116 -2.50 -17.95 11.80
N GLY A 117 -1.31 -17.70 12.35
CA GLY A 117 -0.07 -17.51 11.60
C GLY A 117 0.05 -16.20 10.80
N VAL A 118 -0.95 -15.30 10.82
CA VAL A 118 -0.95 -14.06 10.02
C VAL A 118 -1.38 -12.85 10.85
N LEU A 119 -0.58 -11.78 10.77
CA LEU A 119 -0.99 -10.43 11.18
C LEU A 119 -1.18 -9.58 9.92
N ALA A 120 -2.40 -9.10 9.69
CA ALA A 120 -2.72 -8.22 8.58
C ALA A 120 -2.84 -6.77 9.05
N VAL A 121 -2.18 -5.86 8.33
CA VAL A 121 -2.44 -4.42 8.37
C VAL A 121 -3.16 -4.06 7.08
N ALA A 122 -4.47 -3.89 7.16
CA ALA A 122 -5.33 -3.72 5.99
C ALA A 122 -5.87 -2.29 5.90
N VAL A 123 -5.92 -1.76 4.69
CA VAL A 123 -6.64 -0.54 4.34
C VAL A 123 -7.98 -0.95 3.78
N GLU A 124 -9.05 -0.66 4.51
CA GLU A 124 -10.41 -0.91 4.06
C GLU A 124 -10.89 0.29 3.23
N LEU A 125 -10.96 0.10 1.91
CA LEU A 125 -11.37 1.12 0.93
C LEU A 125 -12.90 1.17 0.78
N LEU A 126 -13.53 0.00 0.88
CA LEU A 126 -14.97 -0.18 0.85
C LEU A 126 -15.37 -1.22 1.90
N GLY A 127 -16.38 -0.89 2.69
CA GLY A 127 -17.08 -1.79 3.59
C GLY A 127 -18.56 -1.41 3.62
N ALA A 128 -19.42 -2.29 3.13
CA ALA A 128 -20.86 -2.09 3.02
C ALA A 128 -21.62 -3.26 3.65
N ALA A 129 -22.81 -3.00 4.21
CA ALA A 129 -23.65 -4.02 4.83
C ALA A 129 -24.21 -5.04 3.81
N ALA A 130 -24.32 -4.64 2.55
CA ALA A 130 -24.69 -5.48 1.42
C ALA A 130 -23.78 -5.15 0.21
N PRO A 131 -23.61 -6.06 -0.75
CA PRO A 131 -22.82 -5.79 -1.94
C PRO A 131 -23.32 -4.55 -2.69
N VAL A 132 -22.40 -3.66 -3.07
CA VAL A 132 -22.69 -2.45 -3.85
C VAL A 132 -21.96 -2.51 -5.19
N THR A 133 -22.56 -1.90 -6.20
CA THR A 133 -21.89 -1.71 -7.48
C THR A 133 -20.85 -0.59 -7.39
N VAL A 134 -19.62 -0.90 -7.79
CA VAL A 134 -18.54 0.05 -7.99
C VAL A 134 -18.34 0.23 -9.49
N ARG A 135 -18.27 1.49 -9.92
CA ARG A 135 -18.01 1.86 -11.32
C ARG A 135 -16.79 2.77 -11.35
N TRP A 136 -15.74 2.36 -12.05
CA TRP A 136 -14.51 3.15 -12.09
C TRP A 136 -14.70 4.56 -12.64
N ARG A 137 -15.64 4.76 -13.57
CA ARG A 137 -16.01 6.09 -14.08
C ARG A 137 -16.60 7.04 -13.02
N GLU A 138 -17.10 6.51 -11.90
CA GLU A 138 -17.68 7.27 -10.78
C GLU A 138 -16.68 7.47 -9.63
N VAL A 139 -15.47 6.93 -9.76
CA VAL A 139 -14.39 7.02 -8.77
C VAL A 139 -13.26 7.89 -9.35
N PRO A 140 -13.31 9.23 -9.16
CA PRO A 140 -12.38 10.14 -9.82
C PRO A 140 -10.92 9.93 -9.40
N GLU A 141 -10.69 9.52 -8.15
CA GLU A 141 -9.38 9.13 -7.64
C GLU A 141 -9.48 7.85 -6.82
N ALA A 142 -8.56 6.92 -7.05
CA ALA A 142 -8.38 5.71 -6.28
C ALA A 142 -6.87 5.42 -6.16
N TYR A 143 -6.28 5.83 -5.05
CA TYR A 143 -4.87 5.60 -4.79
C TYR A 143 -4.53 5.64 -3.30
N LEU A 144 -3.36 5.10 -2.99
CA LEU A 144 -2.75 5.16 -1.68
C LEU A 144 -1.25 5.41 -1.83
N THR A 145 -0.69 6.29 -1.02
CA THR A 145 0.76 6.37 -0.81
C THR A 145 1.10 5.90 0.58
N PHE A 146 2.24 5.24 0.74
CA PHE A 146 2.66 4.68 2.02
C PHE A 146 4.18 4.73 2.19
N THR A 147 4.61 4.59 3.43
CA THR A 147 6.00 4.36 3.80
C THR A 147 6.08 3.13 4.69
N LEU A 148 7.09 2.29 4.44
CA LEU A 148 7.38 1.08 5.19
C LEU A 148 8.86 1.08 5.57
N ALA A 149 9.16 0.69 6.81
CA ALA A 149 10.52 0.49 7.28
C ALA A 149 10.66 -0.88 7.95
N MET A 150 11.84 -1.47 7.80
CA MET A 150 12.27 -2.64 8.56
C MET A 150 13.62 -2.37 9.23
N ALA A 151 13.79 -2.93 10.43
CA ALA A 151 15.05 -2.90 11.16
C ALA A 151 15.28 -4.22 11.89
N GLY A 152 16.55 -4.48 12.24
CA GLY A 152 16.94 -5.63 13.05
C GLY A 152 16.46 -5.56 14.50
N PRO A 153 16.90 -6.51 15.33
CA PRO A 153 16.45 -6.65 16.71
C PRO A 153 17.02 -5.58 17.66
N GLU A 154 18.05 -4.82 17.26
CA GLU A 154 18.93 -4.07 18.16
C GLU A 154 18.25 -2.91 18.91
N ARG A 155 17.21 -2.31 18.32
CA ARG A 155 16.45 -1.19 18.93
C ARG A 155 15.20 -1.71 19.59
N SER A 156 14.59 -0.94 20.50
CA SER A 156 13.22 -1.25 20.97
C SER A 156 12.18 -0.93 19.87
N LEU A 157 10.99 -1.55 19.97
CA LEU A 157 9.89 -1.28 19.02
C LEU A 157 9.44 0.19 19.11
N GLU A 158 9.42 0.74 20.31
CA GLU A 158 9.04 2.11 20.63
C GLU A 158 10.03 3.12 20.04
N GLU A 159 11.33 2.89 20.20
CA GLU A 159 12.35 3.74 19.61
C GLU A 159 12.30 3.68 18.09
N PHE A 160 12.21 2.47 17.52
CA PHE A 160 12.11 2.28 16.08
C PHE A 160 10.89 3.00 15.48
N GLY A 161 9.70 2.79 16.06
CA GLY A 161 8.47 3.43 15.61
C GLY A 161 8.53 4.95 15.71
N ARG A 162 9.01 5.50 16.83
CA ARG A 162 9.16 6.95 17.02
C ARG A 162 10.07 7.58 15.99
N ARG A 163 11.21 6.94 15.69
CA ARG A 163 12.16 7.43 14.69
C ARG A 163 11.55 7.44 13.30
N CYS A 164 10.85 6.38 12.90
CA CYS A 164 10.20 6.32 11.59
C CYS A 164 9.10 7.38 11.45
N SER A 165 8.28 7.58 12.48
CA SER A 165 7.24 8.61 12.48
C SER A 165 7.79 10.04 12.47
N ALA A 166 9.01 10.26 12.97
CA ALA A 166 9.67 11.56 12.97
C ALA A 166 10.39 11.91 11.65
N MET A 167 10.54 10.95 10.72
CA MET A 167 11.19 11.19 9.44
C MET A 167 10.38 12.14 8.55
N GLU A 168 11.06 13.11 7.94
CA GLU A 168 10.43 14.08 7.05
C GLU A 168 9.82 13.38 5.83
N CYS A 169 8.53 13.62 5.63
CA CYS A 169 7.77 13.06 4.51
C CYS A 169 6.94 14.15 3.83
N ALA A 170 7.39 14.57 2.66
CA ALA A 170 6.67 15.53 1.82
C ALA A 170 5.68 14.78 0.92
N ARG A 171 4.50 15.38 0.73
CA ARG A 171 3.42 14.84 -0.09
C ARG A 171 2.84 15.95 -0.94
N LYS A 172 2.57 15.66 -2.20
CA LYS A 172 1.87 16.56 -3.11
C LYS A 172 0.86 15.76 -3.92
N ALA A 173 -0.32 16.32 -4.10
CA ALA A 173 -1.31 15.80 -5.05
C ALA A 173 -1.78 16.98 -5.90
N ALA A 174 -1.54 16.92 -7.21
CA ALA A 174 -1.93 17.97 -8.14
C ALA A 174 -2.10 17.39 -9.54
N ALA A 175 -3.11 17.88 -10.27
CA ALA A 175 -3.36 17.53 -11.67
C ALA A 175 -3.36 16.01 -11.96
N GLY A 176 -3.99 15.21 -11.10
CA GLY A 176 -4.12 13.76 -11.28
C GLY A 176 -2.86 12.96 -10.95
N VAL A 177 -1.84 13.58 -10.34
CA VAL A 177 -0.61 12.92 -9.92
C VAL A 177 -0.43 13.09 -8.40
N ALA A 178 -0.14 11.98 -7.73
CA ALA A 178 0.31 11.95 -6.34
C ALA A 178 1.82 11.74 -6.31
N ALA A 179 2.51 12.51 -5.47
CA ALA A 179 3.94 12.42 -5.23
C ALA A 179 4.23 12.28 -3.73
N LEU A 180 5.24 11.49 -3.44
CA LEU A 180 5.74 11.18 -2.09
C LEU A 180 7.26 11.32 -2.11
N ALA A 181 7.82 12.08 -1.17
CA ALA A 181 9.25 12.10 -0.89
C ALA A 181 9.47 11.83 0.60
N TRP A 182 10.36 10.91 0.92
CA TRP A 182 10.63 10.47 2.29
C TRP A 182 12.13 10.43 2.55
N LYS A 183 12.59 11.26 3.49
CA LYS A 183 13.99 11.33 3.88
C LYS A 183 14.28 10.29 4.96
N THR A 184 15.16 9.34 4.64
CA THR A 184 15.52 8.23 5.53
C THR A 184 17.02 8.24 5.83
N PRO A 185 17.48 7.49 6.84
CA PRO A 185 18.92 7.30 7.07
C PRO A 185 19.68 6.68 5.90
N ALA A 186 18.99 6.01 4.97
CA ALA A 186 19.62 5.40 3.80
C ALA A 186 19.62 6.31 2.57
N GLY A 187 18.91 7.43 2.62
CA GLY A 187 18.75 8.37 1.51
C GLY A 187 17.33 8.91 1.39
N GLU A 188 17.12 9.79 0.43
CA GLU A 188 15.80 10.29 0.05
C GLU A 188 15.16 9.35 -0.98
N LEU A 189 14.01 8.79 -0.61
CA LEU A 189 13.16 8.00 -1.47
C LEU A 189 12.06 8.88 -2.04
N SER A 190 11.94 9.00 -3.36
CA SER A 190 10.81 9.70 -3.96
C SER A 190 10.15 8.92 -5.08
N LEU A 191 8.83 9.08 -5.18
CA LEU A 191 8.03 8.53 -6.25
C LEU A 191 6.85 9.44 -6.58
N SER A 192 6.32 9.27 -7.78
CA SER A 192 5.02 9.82 -8.18
C SER A 192 4.26 8.84 -9.06
N GLY A 193 2.93 8.93 -9.10
CA GLY A 193 2.08 8.12 -9.95
C GLY A 193 0.69 8.73 -10.10
N ALA A 194 -0.10 8.20 -11.04
CA ALA A 194 -1.45 8.73 -11.27
C ALA A 194 -2.40 8.40 -10.11
N THR A 195 -3.36 9.31 -9.87
CA THR A 195 -4.39 9.17 -8.83
C THR A 195 -5.68 8.55 -9.35
N ALA A 196 -5.95 8.66 -10.64
CA ALA A 196 -7.15 8.14 -11.28
C ALA A 196 -6.97 6.68 -11.73
N VAL A 197 -8.10 5.98 -11.90
CA VAL A 197 -8.12 4.66 -12.53
C VAL A 197 -7.91 4.81 -14.03
N ALA A 198 -6.92 4.10 -14.59
CA ALA A 198 -6.55 4.20 -16.00
C ALA A 198 -6.01 2.87 -16.54
N ALA A 199 -5.77 2.77 -17.85
CA ALA A 199 -5.07 1.62 -18.42
C ALA A 199 -3.64 1.51 -17.86
N VAL A 200 -3.10 0.28 -17.83
CA VAL A 200 -1.76 0.00 -17.27
C VAL A 200 -0.65 0.84 -17.89
N ASP A 201 -0.73 1.12 -19.20
CA ASP A 201 0.26 1.97 -19.88
C ASP A 201 0.22 3.41 -19.41
N GLY A 202 -0.98 3.94 -19.13
CA GLY A 202 -1.14 5.26 -18.51
C GLY A 202 -0.54 5.31 -17.10
N GLN A 203 -0.75 4.24 -16.32
CA GLN A 203 -0.19 4.13 -14.98
C GLN A 203 1.34 4.07 -15.00
N ASN A 204 1.92 3.24 -15.88
CA ASN A 204 3.37 3.12 -16.04
C ASN A 204 4.00 4.42 -16.53
N LYS A 205 3.34 5.14 -17.46
CA LYS A 205 3.83 6.42 -17.98
C LYS A 205 3.83 7.52 -16.91
N ALA A 206 2.86 7.48 -15.99
CA ALA A 206 2.78 8.44 -14.89
C ALA A 206 3.74 8.10 -13.72
N PHE A 207 4.26 6.87 -13.68
CA PHE A 207 5.14 6.44 -12.60
C PHE A 207 6.56 6.97 -12.78
N HIS A 208 7.05 7.64 -11.76
CA HIS A 208 8.44 8.03 -11.64
C HIS A 208 8.95 7.64 -10.26
N ALA A 209 10.20 7.19 -10.19
CA ALA A 209 10.90 6.90 -8.95
C ALA A 209 12.30 7.50 -9.00
N ALA A 210 12.78 7.98 -7.85
CA ALA A 210 14.13 8.48 -7.69
C ALA A 210 14.70 8.13 -6.31
N LEU A 211 16.01 7.91 -6.30
CA LEU A 211 16.81 7.70 -5.09
C LEU A 211 17.83 8.85 -5.01
N ASN A 212 17.78 9.64 -3.93
CA ASN A 212 18.63 10.81 -3.74
C ASN A 212 18.56 11.78 -4.94
N GLY A 213 17.35 12.00 -5.47
CA GLY A 213 17.10 12.85 -6.64
C GLY A 213 17.55 12.26 -7.99
N LYS A 214 18.17 11.07 -8.00
CA LYS A 214 18.56 10.38 -9.23
C LYS A 214 17.44 9.44 -9.68
N PRO A 215 16.94 9.53 -10.92
CA PRO A 215 15.93 8.60 -11.43
C PRO A 215 16.38 7.14 -11.27
N VAL A 216 15.46 6.29 -10.81
CA VAL A 216 15.67 4.84 -10.80
C VAL A 216 15.21 4.30 -12.16
N PRO A 217 16.08 3.64 -12.94
CA PRO A 217 15.68 3.12 -14.24
C PRO A 217 14.62 2.03 -14.07
N LEU A 218 13.56 2.12 -14.88
CA LEU A 218 12.60 1.04 -15.05
C LEU A 218 13.21 0.01 -16.00
N GLU A 219 14.06 -0.86 -15.45
CA GLU A 219 14.51 -2.03 -16.20
C GLU A 219 13.34 -3.02 -16.31
N ARG A 220 12.67 -3.00 -17.46
CA ARG A 220 11.87 -4.17 -17.86
C ARG A 220 12.87 -5.25 -18.26
N LEU A 221 12.70 -6.45 -17.71
CA LEU A 221 13.32 -7.66 -18.29
C LEU A 221 13.02 -7.60 -19.80
N SER A 222 14.07 -7.53 -20.61
CA SER A 222 13.96 -7.26 -22.04
C SER A 222 13.03 -8.30 -22.69
N GLU A 223 12.30 -7.90 -23.73
CA GLU A 223 11.59 -8.84 -24.61
C GLU A 223 12.55 -9.68 -25.48
N GLU A 224 13.85 -9.65 -25.18
CA GLU A 224 14.77 -10.64 -25.72
C GLU A 224 14.31 -11.99 -25.19
N LYS A 225 13.59 -12.71 -26.05
CA LYS A 225 13.52 -14.17 -25.95
C LYS A 225 14.95 -14.62 -25.70
N LEU A 226 15.16 -15.33 -24.58
CA LEU A 226 16.33 -16.16 -24.38
C LEU A 226 16.58 -16.88 -25.71
N ALA A 227 17.61 -16.44 -26.41
CA ALA A 227 17.97 -16.93 -27.73
C ALA A 227 18.48 -18.38 -27.64
#